data_AF-A0A5B9RJR6-F1
#
_entry.id   AF-A0A5B9RJR6-F1
#
_cell.length_a   1.000
_cell.length_b   1.000
_cell.length_c   1.000
_cell.angle_alpha   90.00
_cell.angle_beta   90.00
_cell.angle_gamma   90.00
#
_symmetry.space_group_name_H-M   'P 1'
#
loop_
_entity.id
_entity.type
_entity.pdbx_description
1 polymer ?
#
loop_
_entity_poly.entity_id
_entity_poly.type
_entity_poly.pdbx_seq_one_letter_code
_entity_poly.pdbx_strand_id
1 'polypeptide(L)'
;MFTVKILLYAGNSCISSPLVFITLGKIYLNLLPGQSAGNFSFSTKATAKTNNTSNSYTNLPLISEHVSKHKSNLTDTDFGYFLTGLIEGDGWFGKKELHIIFAESDISLAYLIKKRIGHGNVYKIKNKKAVRYICKNAKGLFIILSLINGKLVSKPKYEQLIKHNYSADFNYTILPPSNSFTLDNYWLAGFSQADGCFNISLVKSKTHKTGYSVRLEFSLKQNDAVPLKLLYNTVKMGNLSQYSSGIWCYKSSGFKTAALLINYFDTYNLFAGKYVNYLKFRKVYIMITNGRHLENKGITKIKSIATKGSSETSTQEV
;
A
#
# COMPACT_ATOMS: atom_id res chain seq x y z
N MET A 1 -13.02 51.53 3.23
CA MET A 1 -12.26 50.85 4.29
C MET A 1 -13.15 49.76 4.89
N PHE A 2 -13.05 48.53 4.38
CA PHE A 2 -13.50 47.29 5.03
C PHE A 2 -12.72 46.16 4.37
N THR A 3 -11.83 45.54 5.13
CA THR A 3 -10.91 44.49 4.67
C THR A 3 -11.47 43.14 5.14
N VAL A 4 -12.02 42.34 4.23
CA VAL A 4 -12.39 40.95 4.52
C VAL A 4 -11.17 40.07 4.24
N LYS A 5 -10.53 39.57 5.31
CA LYS A 5 -9.51 38.52 5.23
C LYS A 5 -10.20 37.18 4.97
N ILE A 6 -9.98 36.59 3.81
CA ILE A 6 -10.30 35.19 3.54
C ILE A 6 -9.05 34.37 3.84
N LEU A 7 -9.11 33.52 4.88
CA LEU A 7 -8.12 32.48 5.14
C LEU A 7 -8.22 31.40 4.07
N LEU A 8 -7.16 31.22 3.27
CA LEU A 8 -6.98 30.05 2.43
C LEU A 8 -6.48 28.88 3.28
N TYR A 9 -7.29 27.83 3.31
CA TYR A 9 -7.02 26.54 3.94
C TYR A 9 -5.89 25.81 3.18
N ALA A 10 -4.77 25.56 3.86
CA ALA A 10 -3.63 24.84 3.31
C ALA A 10 -3.87 23.32 3.41
N GLY A 11 -4.31 22.71 2.31
CA GLY A 11 -4.23 21.27 2.10
C GLY A 11 -2.85 20.90 1.60
N ASN A 12 -2.08 20.14 2.39
CA ASN A 12 -0.83 19.53 1.97
C ASN A 12 -1.12 18.41 0.94
N SER A 13 -1.05 18.74 -0.35
CA SER A 13 -0.86 17.77 -1.43
C SER A 13 0.60 17.82 -1.87
N CYS A 14 1.36 16.74 -1.58
CA CYS A 14 2.70 16.58 -2.13
C CYS A 14 2.60 16.34 -3.64
N ILE A 15 3.09 17.33 -4.40
CA ILE A 15 3.24 17.30 -5.85
C ILE A 15 4.59 16.64 -6.20
N SER A 16 4.54 15.56 -6.98
CA SER A 16 5.58 15.15 -7.93
C SER A 16 4.90 14.26 -8.96
N SER A 17 4.73 14.64 -10.22
CA SER A 17 5.75 14.98 -11.21
C SER A 17 5.12 15.81 -12.36
N PRO A 18 5.87 16.70 -13.02
CA PRO A 18 5.36 17.52 -14.13
C PRO A 18 5.50 16.75 -15.45
N LEU A 19 4.45 16.75 -16.28
CA LEU A 19 4.51 16.49 -17.72
C LEU A 19 3.14 16.78 -18.35
N VAL A 20 2.86 18.06 -18.64
CA VAL A 20 1.85 18.43 -19.64
C VAL A 20 2.37 19.66 -20.39
N PHE A 21 2.62 19.47 -21.69
CA PHE A 21 2.91 20.52 -22.66
C PHE A 21 1.70 21.48 -22.75
N ILE A 22 1.95 22.79 -22.64
CA ILE A 22 0.97 23.83 -22.93
C ILE A 22 1.23 24.34 -24.36
N THR A 23 0.32 24.04 -25.28
CA THR A 23 0.16 24.78 -26.53
C THR A 23 -1.19 25.50 -26.52
N LEU A 24 -1.12 26.83 -26.38
CA LEU A 24 -2.03 27.89 -26.79
C LEU A 24 -3.47 27.55 -27.21
N GLY A 25 -4.45 28.22 -26.57
CA GLY A 25 -5.74 28.49 -27.23
C GLY A 25 -6.93 28.80 -26.31
N LYS A 26 -7.15 30.10 -26.03
CA LYS A 26 -8.40 30.80 -25.65
C LYS A 26 -9.52 30.03 -24.92
N ILE A 27 -9.81 30.52 -23.71
CA ILE A 27 -11.01 30.25 -22.90
C ILE A 27 -12.22 30.96 -23.54
N TYR A 28 -13.29 30.22 -23.81
CA TYR A 28 -14.64 30.78 -23.95
C TYR A 28 -15.45 30.42 -22.70
N LEU A 29 -15.85 31.44 -21.97
CA LEU A 29 -16.78 31.37 -20.83
C LEU A 29 -18.20 31.54 -21.39
N ASN A 30 -18.96 30.45 -21.48
CA ASN A 30 -20.41 30.53 -21.67
C ASN A 30 -21.10 30.02 -20.41
N LEU A 31 -21.67 30.96 -19.65
CA LEU A 31 -22.68 30.71 -18.63
C LEU A 31 -23.98 30.30 -19.32
N LEU A 32 -24.55 29.13 -18.97
CA LEU A 32 -25.98 28.88 -19.05
C LEU A 32 -26.43 28.05 -17.82
N PRO A 33 -27.65 28.28 -17.29
CA PRO A 33 -28.09 27.72 -16.02
C PRO A 33 -28.81 26.37 -16.18
N GLY A 34 -28.58 25.48 -15.22
CA GLY A 34 -29.54 24.44 -14.77
C GLY A 34 -29.68 23.18 -15.62
N GLN A 35 -29.26 22.02 -15.07
CA GLN A 35 -30.16 20.93 -14.71
C GLN A 35 -29.38 19.83 -13.96
N SER A 36 -30.03 19.24 -12.97
CA SER A 36 -29.59 18.07 -12.21
C SER A 36 -29.53 16.84 -13.12
N ALA A 37 -28.42 16.09 -13.11
CA ALA A 37 -28.33 14.76 -13.71
C ALA A 37 -27.72 13.81 -12.68
N GLY A 38 -28.49 12.77 -12.33
CA GLY A 38 -28.30 11.92 -11.18
C GLY A 38 -27.02 11.10 -11.18
N ASN A 39 -26.46 10.95 -9.98
CA ASN A 39 -25.52 9.88 -9.66
C ASN A 39 -26.17 8.52 -9.99
N PHE A 40 -25.60 7.79 -10.96
CA PHE A 40 -25.80 6.34 -11.04
C PHE A 40 -25.07 5.69 -9.86
N SER A 41 -25.71 5.68 -8.68
CA SER A 41 -25.34 4.78 -7.60
C SER A 41 -26.14 3.49 -7.75
N PHE A 42 -25.47 2.36 -7.93
CA PHE A 42 -26.08 1.06 -7.65
C PHE A 42 -26.32 0.98 -6.13
N SER A 43 -27.49 1.42 -5.69
CA SER A 43 -27.98 1.23 -4.32
C SER A 43 -28.65 -0.13 -4.25
N THR A 44 -27.89 -1.18 -3.91
CA THR A 44 -28.50 -2.40 -3.41
C THR A 44 -29.09 -2.08 -2.04
N LYS A 45 -30.42 -2.15 -1.90
CA LYS A 45 -31.10 -2.03 -0.59
C LYS A 45 -30.57 -3.16 0.32
N ALA A 46 -29.63 -2.81 1.19
CA ALA A 46 -29.21 -3.70 2.27
C ALA A 46 -30.19 -3.53 3.43
N THR A 47 -30.99 -4.56 3.68
CA THR A 47 -31.84 -4.63 4.87
C THR A 47 -30.94 -4.82 6.10
N ALA A 48 -30.68 -3.75 6.84
CA ALA A 48 -29.93 -3.83 8.08
C ALA A 48 -30.81 -4.44 9.18
N LYS A 49 -30.66 -5.75 9.44
CA LYS A 49 -31.09 -6.35 10.71
C LYS A 49 -30.13 -5.87 11.81
N THR A 50 -30.61 -4.99 12.68
CA THR A 50 -29.90 -4.57 13.89
C THR A 50 -29.93 -5.70 14.93
N ASN A 51 -29.03 -6.67 14.79
CA ASN A 51 -28.69 -7.54 15.90
C ASN A 51 -27.61 -6.83 16.73
N ASN A 52 -27.97 -6.40 17.95
CA ASN A 52 -27.05 -5.81 18.93
C ASN A 52 -25.79 -6.68 19.10
N THR A 53 -24.71 -6.33 18.40
CA THR A 53 -23.48 -7.13 18.31
C THR A 53 -22.51 -6.71 19.41
N SER A 54 -22.91 -6.82 20.68
CA SER A 54 -22.02 -6.52 21.80
C SER A 54 -20.86 -7.53 21.94
N ASN A 55 -20.92 -8.69 21.26
CA ASN A 55 -19.91 -9.77 21.37
C ASN A 55 -19.30 -10.17 20.01
N SER A 56 -19.15 -9.24 19.07
CA SER A 56 -18.55 -9.56 17.75
C SER A 56 -17.08 -9.99 17.81
N TYR A 57 -16.34 -9.63 18.87
CA TYR A 57 -14.89 -9.85 18.94
C TYR A 57 -14.50 -11.24 19.47
N THR A 58 -15.38 -11.90 20.23
CA THR A 58 -15.13 -13.24 20.81
C THR A 58 -15.09 -14.33 19.75
N ASN A 59 -15.70 -14.09 18.59
CA ASN A 59 -15.74 -15.03 17.45
C ASN A 59 -14.67 -14.74 16.40
N LEU A 60 -13.70 -13.85 16.70
CA LEU A 60 -12.61 -13.55 15.78
C LEU A 60 -11.56 -14.67 15.80
N PRO A 61 -10.91 -14.96 14.66
CA PRO A 61 -9.82 -15.93 14.62
C PRO A 61 -8.71 -15.55 15.59
N LEU A 62 -8.37 -16.45 16.50
CA LEU A 62 -7.19 -16.27 17.35
C LEU A 62 -5.92 -16.49 16.52
N ILE A 63 -4.89 -15.72 16.82
CA ILE A 63 -3.56 -15.85 16.22
C ILE A 63 -2.53 -16.07 17.33
N SER A 64 -1.40 -16.70 17.00
CA SER A 64 -0.30 -16.90 17.94
C SER A 64 0.17 -15.56 18.53
N GLU A 65 0.42 -15.49 19.83
CA GLU A 65 1.02 -14.30 20.44
C GLU A 65 2.44 -14.06 19.90
N HIS A 66 3.18 -15.15 19.68
CA HIS A 66 4.53 -15.12 19.14
C HIS A 66 4.49 -15.00 17.62
N VAL A 67 5.26 -14.05 17.10
CA VAL A 67 5.52 -13.91 15.67
C VAL A 67 6.45 -15.05 15.26
N SER A 68 6.19 -15.65 14.10
CA SER A 68 7.09 -16.62 13.48
C SER A 68 8.49 -16.01 13.30
N LYS A 69 9.53 -16.87 13.26
CA LYS A 69 10.89 -16.40 13.00
C LYS A 69 10.93 -15.74 11.62
N HIS A 70 11.29 -14.46 11.57
CA HIS A 70 11.41 -13.69 10.32
C HIS A 70 12.34 -14.41 9.35
N LYS A 71 11.84 -14.72 8.15
CA LYS A 71 12.63 -15.38 7.10
C LYS A 71 13.53 -14.35 6.42
N SER A 72 14.73 -14.19 6.95
CA SER A 72 15.72 -13.25 6.42
C SER A 72 16.37 -13.72 5.10
N ASN A 73 16.45 -15.03 4.87
CA ASN A 73 17.04 -15.62 3.67
C ASN A 73 15.94 -16.22 2.79
N LEU A 74 15.47 -15.45 1.81
CA LEU A 74 14.50 -15.91 0.81
C LEU A 74 15.18 -16.74 -0.29
N THR A 75 14.50 -17.80 -0.73
CA THR A 75 14.86 -18.53 -1.95
C THR A 75 14.80 -17.59 -3.16
N ASP A 76 15.42 -17.94 -4.28
CA ASP A 76 15.35 -17.11 -5.50
C ASP A 76 13.91 -16.94 -5.98
N THR A 77 13.08 -17.98 -5.86
CA THR A 77 11.65 -17.92 -6.18
C THR A 77 10.89 -16.94 -5.29
N ASP A 78 11.06 -17.06 -3.97
CA ASP A 78 10.41 -16.18 -2.99
C ASP A 78 10.86 -14.73 -3.15
N PHE A 79 12.17 -14.53 -3.29
CA PHE A 79 12.74 -13.21 -3.54
C PHE A 79 12.26 -12.64 -4.87
N GLY A 80 12.10 -13.48 -5.90
CA GLY A 80 11.53 -13.09 -7.19
C GLY A 80 10.11 -12.56 -7.06
N TYR A 81 9.22 -13.25 -6.35
CA TYR A 81 7.86 -12.77 -6.09
C TYR A 81 7.86 -11.46 -5.30
N PHE A 82 8.66 -11.38 -4.23
CA PHE A 82 8.80 -10.15 -3.45
C PHE A 82 9.28 -8.98 -4.31
N LEU A 83 10.36 -9.19 -5.08
CA LEU A 83 10.96 -8.16 -5.92
C LEU A 83 9.99 -7.71 -7.03
N THR A 84 9.24 -8.64 -7.63
CA THR A 84 8.21 -8.30 -8.62
C THR A 84 7.14 -7.40 -8.04
N GLY A 85 6.55 -7.75 -6.90
CA GLY A 85 5.53 -6.91 -6.26
C GLY A 85 6.06 -5.52 -5.92
N LEU A 86 7.29 -5.43 -5.40
CA LEU A 86 7.94 -4.16 -5.09
C LEU A 86 8.18 -3.31 -6.36
N ILE A 87 8.64 -3.93 -7.46
CA ILE A 87 8.85 -3.25 -8.74
C ILE A 87 7.52 -2.80 -9.35
N GLU A 88 6.45 -3.60 -9.25
CA GLU A 88 5.13 -3.22 -9.75
C GLU A 88 4.55 -2.01 -9.00
N GLY A 89 4.84 -1.86 -7.71
CA GLY A 89 4.53 -0.65 -6.94
C GLY A 89 5.42 0.54 -7.30
N ASP A 90 6.72 0.46 -6.99
CA ASP A 90 7.65 1.62 -6.97
C ASP A 90 8.76 1.58 -8.03
N GLY A 91 8.80 0.55 -8.88
CA GLY A 91 9.83 0.37 -9.89
C GLY A 91 9.58 1.16 -11.18
N TRP A 92 10.65 1.46 -11.91
CA TRP A 92 10.57 2.04 -13.26
C TRP A 92 11.70 1.51 -14.14
N PHE A 93 11.33 0.86 -15.25
CA PHE A 93 12.26 0.43 -16.28
C PHE A 93 12.41 1.52 -17.35
N GLY A 94 13.65 1.98 -17.53
CA GLY A 94 14.09 2.77 -18.68
C GLY A 94 14.89 1.91 -19.65
N LYS A 95 15.52 2.54 -20.65
CA LYS A 95 16.42 1.84 -21.59
C LYS A 95 17.66 1.31 -20.85
N LYS A 96 17.77 -0.01 -20.68
CA LYS A 96 18.86 -0.69 -19.95
C LYS A 96 19.09 -0.12 -18.54
N GLU A 97 18.01 0.19 -17.84
CA GLU A 97 18.06 0.62 -16.44
C GLU A 97 16.78 0.30 -15.68
N LEU A 98 16.92 -0.06 -14.40
CA LEU A 98 15.84 -0.13 -13.42
C LEU A 98 16.11 0.87 -12.30
N HIS A 99 15.07 1.61 -11.91
CA HIS A 99 15.05 2.47 -10.73
C HIS A 99 13.98 1.97 -9.76
N ILE A 100 14.27 1.95 -8.47
CA ILE A 100 13.28 1.72 -7.39
C ILE A 100 13.50 2.80 -6.34
N ILE A 101 12.44 3.49 -5.94
CA ILE A 101 12.48 4.55 -4.92
C ILE A 101 12.03 3.94 -3.59
N PHE A 102 12.72 4.30 -2.51
CA PHE A 102 12.37 3.91 -1.15
C PHE A 102 12.31 5.14 -0.27
N ALA A 103 11.49 5.09 0.80
CA ALA A 103 11.64 6.02 1.90
C ALA A 103 13.04 5.90 2.51
N GLU A 104 13.60 7.00 3.02
CA GLU A 104 14.94 6.97 3.64
C GLU A 104 15.00 6.04 4.87
N SER A 105 13.88 5.88 5.59
CA SER A 105 13.75 4.92 6.68
C SER A 105 13.93 3.46 6.25
N ASP A 106 13.75 3.16 4.95
CA ASP A 106 13.82 1.81 4.38
C ASP A 106 15.11 1.59 3.56
N ILE A 107 16.14 2.41 3.77
CA ILE A 107 17.43 2.30 3.06
C ILE A 107 18.10 0.92 3.23
N SER A 108 17.87 0.25 4.36
CA SER A 108 18.38 -1.11 4.60
C SER A 108 17.82 -2.13 3.59
N LEU A 109 16.57 -1.97 3.16
CA LEU A 109 15.97 -2.81 2.12
C LEU A 109 16.61 -2.55 0.75
N ALA A 110 16.89 -1.29 0.42
CA ALA A 110 17.60 -0.95 -0.81
C ALA A 110 18.99 -1.61 -0.88
N TYR A 111 19.73 -1.60 0.24
CA TYR A 111 21.02 -2.30 0.33
C TYR A 111 20.89 -3.82 0.34
N LEU A 112 19.83 -4.38 0.93
CA LEU A 112 19.54 -5.81 0.86
C LEU A 112 19.31 -6.26 -0.59
N ILE A 113 18.53 -5.50 -1.37
CA ILE A 113 18.29 -5.78 -2.79
C ILE A 113 19.59 -5.66 -3.57
N LYS A 114 20.37 -4.58 -3.38
CA LYS A 114 21.69 -4.43 -4.01
C LYS A 114 22.59 -5.63 -3.70
N LYS A 115 22.63 -6.09 -2.44
CA LYS A 115 23.42 -7.25 -2.04
C LYS A 115 22.93 -8.54 -2.71
N ARG A 116 21.61 -8.75 -2.81
CA ARG A 116 21.02 -9.96 -3.40
C ARG A 116 21.21 -10.02 -4.92
N ILE A 117 21.14 -8.88 -5.61
CA ILE A 117 21.40 -8.77 -7.05
C ILE A 117 22.91 -8.79 -7.35
N GLY A 118 23.75 -8.35 -6.41
CA GLY A 118 25.19 -8.20 -6.59
C GLY A 118 25.62 -6.99 -7.44
N HIS A 119 24.65 -6.20 -7.90
CA HIS A 119 24.86 -5.06 -8.79
C HIS A 119 23.95 -3.88 -8.40
N GLY A 120 24.21 -2.72 -9.01
CA GLY A 120 23.45 -1.49 -8.79
C GLY A 120 24.01 -0.59 -7.70
N ASN A 121 23.42 0.59 -7.56
CA ASN A 121 23.86 1.65 -6.65
C ASN A 121 22.68 2.25 -5.89
N VAL A 122 22.92 2.66 -4.65
CA VAL A 122 21.92 3.31 -3.80
C VAL A 122 22.35 4.75 -3.57
N TYR A 123 21.49 5.70 -3.92
CA TYR A 123 21.77 7.14 -3.77
C TYR A 123 20.68 7.82 -2.93
N LYS A 124 21.06 8.77 -2.07
CA LYS A 124 20.08 9.66 -1.45
C LYS A 124 19.53 10.65 -2.48
N ILE A 125 18.22 10.92 -2.44
CA ILE A 125 17.60 11.92 -3.31
C ILE A 125 17.69 13.28 -2.63
N LYS A 126 18.29 14.27 -3.30
CA LYS A 126 18.47 15.63 -2.76
C LYS A 126 17.13 16.23 -2.33
N ASN A 127 17.10 16.83 -1.15
CA ASN A 127 15.94 17.52 -0.56
C ASN A 127 14.69 16.63 -0.38
N LYS A 128 14.84 15.30 -0.34
CA LYS A 128 13.74 14.36 -0.05
C LYS A 128 14.21 13.32 0.97
N LYS A 129 13.30 12.89 1.86
CA LYS A 129 13.52 11.74 2.76
C LYS A 129 13.36 10.42 2.00
N ALA A 130 14.11 10.26 0.92
CA ALA A 130 14.01 9.12 0.01
C ALA A 130 15.38 8.73 -0.55
N VAL A 131 15.54 7.45 -0.84
CA VAL A 131 16.70 6.87 -1.51
C VAL A 131 16.28 6.17 -2.79
N ARG A 132 17.20 6.08 -3.74
CA ARG A 132 16.98 5.43 -5.02
C ARG A 132 17.98 4.31 -5.23
N TYR A 133 17.49 3.10 -5.44
CA TYR A 133 18.27 2.01 -6.02
C TYR A 133 18.22 2.14 -7.54
N ILE A 134 19.39 2.08 -8.19
CA ILE A 134 19.53 2.13 -9.65
C ILE A 134 20.42 0.99 -10.12
N CYS A 135 19.93 0.17 -11.05
CA CYS A 135 20.73 -0.84 -11.74
C CYS A 135 20.82 -0.52 -13.23
N LYS A 136 22.03 -0.18 -13.70
CA LYS A 136 22.38 -0.02 -15.13
C LYS A 136 23.30 -1.11 -15.66
N ASN A 137 23.81 -1.96 -14.76
CA ASN A 137 24.73 -3.02 -15.11
C ASN A 137 23.98 -4.13 -15.86
N ALA A 138 24.50 -4.57 -17.01
CA ALA A 138 23.84 -5.58 -17.85
C ALA A 138 23.65 -6.93 -17.13
N LYS A 139 24.66 -7.41 -16.38
CA LYS A 139 24.54 -8.66 -15.59
C LYS A 139 23.49 -8.51 -14.49
N GLY A 140 23.50 -7.38 -13.78
CA GLY A 140 22.50 -7.07 -12.76
C GLY A 140 21.07 -7.03 -13.31
N LEU A 141 20.86 -6.40 -14.47
CA LEU A 141 19.57 -6.37 -15.14
C LEU A 141 19.13 -7.76 -15.60
N PHE A 142 20.03 -8.57 -16.16
CA PHE A 142 19.72 -9.96 -16.52
C PHE A 142 19.27 -10.80 -15.31
N ILE A 143 19.94 -10.65 -14.16
CA ILE A 143 19.53 -11.31 -12.91
C ILE A 143 18.13 -10.85 -12.49
N ILE A 144 17.88 -9.53 -12.50
CA ILE A 144 16.56 -8.98 -12.16
C ILE A 144 15.48 -9.54 -13.10
N LEU A 145 15.71 -9.52 -14.42
CA LEU A 145 14.78 -10.07 -15.41
C LEU A 145 14.48 -11.54 -15.12
N SER A 146 15.52 -12.34 -14.88
CA SER A 146 15.38 -13.77 -14.57
C SER A 146 14.54 -14.03 -13.32
N LEU A 147 14.72 -13.20 -12.28
CA LEU A 147 13.95 -13.32 -11.03
C LEU A 147 12.46 -12.98 -11.22
N ILE A 148 12.15 -11.94 -12.00
CA ILE A 148 10.77 -11.43 -12.13
C ILE A 148 9.98 -12.06 -13.27
N ASN A 149 10.65 -12.72 -14.23
CA ASN A 149 9.98 -13.27 -15.41
C ASN A 149 8.90 -14.28 -15.01
N GLY A 150 7.72 -14.16 -15.63
CA GLY A 150 6.53 -14.97 -15.32
C GLY A 150 5.85 -14.64 -13.98
N LYS A 151 6.32 -13.63 -13.24
CA LYS A 151 5.74 -13.23 -11.93
C LYS A 151 5.02 -11.88 -11.95
N LEU A 152 5.08 -11.14 -13.07
CA LEU A 152 4.34 -9.89 -13.22
C LEU A 152 2.83 -10.16 -13.15
N VAL A 153 2.12 -9.35 -12.39
CA VAL A 153 0.67 -9.45 -12.23
C VAL A 153 -0.05 -8.56 -13.24
N SER A 154 0.49 -7.38 -13.55
CA SER A 154 -0.15 -6.42 -14.44
C SER A 154 0.77 -5.83 -15.52
N LYS A 155 0.15 -5.13 -16.48
CA LYS A 155 0.78 -4.68 -17.72
C LYS A 155 1.82 -3.56 -17.61
N PRO A 156 1.73 -2.56 -16.71
CA PRO A 156 2.56 -1.35 -16.82
C PRO A 156 4.06 -1.61 -16.87
N LYS A 157 4.59 -2.53 -16.05
CA LYS A 157 6.04 -2.83 -16.05
C LYS A 157 6.44 -3.71 -17.23
N TYR A 158 5.57 -4.64 -17.62
CA TYR A 158 5.76 -5.43 -18.85
C TYR A 158 5.86 -4.52 -20.08
N GLU A 159 4.95 -3.57 -20.23
CA GLU A 159 4.96 -2.62 -21.35
C GLU A 159 6.22 -1.76 -21.39
N GLN A 160 6.77 -1.37 -20.23
CA GLN A 160 8.08 -0.68 -20.16
C GLN A 160 9.21 -1.57 -20.70
N LEU A 161 9.24 -2.85 -20.32
CA LEU A 161 10.25 -3.80 -20.79
C LEU A 161 10.17 -4.00 -22.31
N ILE A 162 8.96 -4.14 -22.86
CA ILE A 162 8.74 -4.27 -24.31
C ILE A 162 9.15 -2.98 -25.03
N LYS A 163 8.67 -1.82 -24.56
CA LYS A 163 8.99 -0.50 -25.12
C LYS A 163 10.50 -0.23 -25.20
N HIS A 164 11.25 -0.76 -24.24
CA HIS A 164 12.70 -0.57 -24.15
C HIS A 164 13.52 -1.76 -24.71
N ASN A 165 12.89 -2.66 -25.47
CA ASN A 165 13.53 -3.77 -26.21
C ASN A 165 14.37 -4.71 -25.34
N TYR A 166 13.98 -4.92 -24.07
CA TYR A 166 14.72 -5.79 -23.16
C TYR A 166 14.87 -7.23 -23.71
N SER A 167 13.88 -7.74 -24.45
CA SER A 167 13.95 -9.08 -25.03
C SER A 167 15.15 -9.23 -25.97
N ALA A 168 15.33 -8.29 -26.90
CA ALA A 168 16.44 -8.29 -27.85
C ALA A 168 17.77 -7.94 -27.16
N ASP A 169 17.77 -6.92 -26.30
CA ASP A 169 18.98 -6.42 -25.64
C ASP A 169 19.64 -7.47 -24.72
N PHE A 170 18.86 -8.40 -24.17
CA PHE A 170 19.34 -9.43 -23.25
C PHE A 170 19.22 -10.85 -23.82
N ASN A 171 18.78 -11.01 -25.08
CA ASN A 171 18.45 -12.29 -25.70
C ASN A 171 17.60 -13.18 -24.77
N TYR A 172 16.49 -12.62 -24.28
CA TYR A 172 15.71 -13.20 -23.19
C TYR A 172 14.19 -13.04 -23.41
N THR A 173 13.45 -14.15 -23.45
CA THR A 173 11.99 -14.10 -23.66
C THR A 173 11.26 -13.60 -22.41
N ILE A 174 10.59 -12.45 -22.54
CA ILE A 174 9.79 -11.84 -21.47
C ILE A 174 8.37 -12.39 -21.54
N LEU A 175 7.94 -13.06 -20.47
CA LEU A 175 6.60 -13.61 -20.36
C LEU A 175 5.58 -12.49 -20.07
N PRO A 176 4.37 -12.57 -20.65
CA PRO A 176 3.32 -11.60 -20.36
C PRO A 176 2.87 -11.68 -18.90
N PRO A 177 2.22 -10.62 -18.38
CA PRO A 177 1.67 -10.64 -17.03
C PRO A 177 0.63 -11.76 -16.87
N SER A 178 0.63 -12.39 -15.70
CA SER A 178 -0.27 -13.52 -15.42
C SER A 178 -1.74 -13.11 -15.31
N ASN A 179 -2.02 -11.82 -15.02
CA ASN A 179 -3.35 -11.32 -14.64
C ASN A 179 -4.01 -12.17 -13.53
N SER A 180 -3.19 -12.77 -12.67
CA SER A 180 -3.60 -13.67 -11.60
C SER A 180 -2.95 -13.26 -10.28
N PHE A 181 -3.60 -13.57 -9.17
CA PHE A 181 -3.14 -13.21 -7.84
C PHE A 181 -3.54 -14.29 -6.84
N THR A 182 -2.56 -14.70 -6.04
CA THR A 182 -2.72 -15.71 -4.99
C THR A 182 -2.04 -15.23 -3.70
N LEU A 183 -2.48 -15.77 -2.55
CA LEU A 183 -1.95 -15.43 -1.22
C LEU A 183 -0.93 -16.47 -0.72
N ASP A 184 -0.28 -17.17 -1.64
CA ASP A 184 0.65 -18.29 -1.39
C ASP A 184 2.08 -17.99 -1.87
N ASN A 185 2.42 -16.70 -2.01
CA ASN A 185 3.75 -16.24 -2.37
C ASN A 185 4.00 -14.82 -1.85
N TYR A 186 5.22 -14.32 -2.04
CA TYR A 186 5.65 -13.01 -1.55
C TYR A 186 5.19 -11.79 -2.37
N TRP A 187 4.41 -11.95 -3.43
CA TRP A 187 4.06 -10.84 -4.32
C TRP A 187 3.32 -9.73 -3.58
N LEU A 188 2.29 -10.06 -2.78
CA LEU A 188 1.55 -9.05 -2.01
C LEU A 188 2.45 -8.39 -0.94
N ALA A 189 3.40 -9.12 -0.36
CA ALA A 189 4.38 -8.54 0.56
C ALA A 189 5.26 -7.50 -0.14
N GLY A 190 5.78 -7.81 -1.32
CA GLY A 190 6.53 -6.85 -2.14
C GLY A 190 5.71 -5.62 -2.52
N PHE A 191 4.50 -5.85 -3.01
CA PHE A 191 3.58 -4.78 -3.44
C PHE A 191 3.14 -3.90 -2.26
N SER A 192 2.93 -4.50 -1.08
CA SER A 192 2.62 -3.77 0.16
C SER A 192 3.83 -3.06 0.75
N GLN A 193 5.05 -3.48 0.42
CA GLN A 193 6.26 -2.77 0.83
C GLN A 193 6.36 -1.40 0.13
N ALA A 194 5.92 -1.31 -1.13
CA ALA A 194 5.82 -0.06 -1.87
C ALA A 194 4.72 0.84 -1.28
N ASP A 195 3.44 0.47 -1.47
CA ASP A 195 2.30 1.37 -1.20
C ASP A 195 1.35 0.88 -0.11
N GLY A 196 1.71 -0.18 0.61
CA GLY A 196 0.90 -0.71 1.70
C GLY A 196 0.85 0.21 2.92
N CYS A 197 -0.32 0.30 3.54
CA CYS A 197 -0.52 1.04 4.77
C CYS A 197 -1.23 0.19 5.82
N PHE A 198 -0.59 0.02 6.98
CA PHE A 198 -1.15 -0.61 8.19
C PHE A 198 -1.49 0.49 9.19
N ASN A 199 -2.76 0.87 9.24
CA ASN A 199 -3.23 1.98 10.06
C ASN A 199 -3.98 1.46 11.29
N ILE A 200 -3.69 2.06 12.44
CA ILE A 200 -4.36 1.82 13.71
C ILE A 200 -4.96 3.16 14.13
N SER A 201 -6.29 3.25 14.20
CA SER A 201 -6.97 4.48 14.59
C SER A 201 -7.89 4.27 15.78
N LEU A 202 -7.95 5.27 16.66
CA LEU A 202 -8.88 5.35 17.77
C LEU A 202 -9.85 6.48 17.47
N VAL A 203 -11.10 6.14 17.20
CA VAL A 203 -12.14 7.12 16.84
C VAL A 203 -13.02 7.37 18.06
N LYS A 204 -13.25 8.64 18.42
CA LYS A 204 -14.17 8.99 19.50
C LYS A 204 -15.55 8.38 19.23
N SER A 205 -16.12 7.73 20.22
CA SER A 205 -17.41 7.05 20.09
C SER A 205 -18.23 7.22 21.37
N LYS A 206 -19.44 7.77 21.23
CA LYS A 206 -20.39 7.92 22.34
C LYS A 206 -21.01 6.59 22.78
N THR A 207 -20.95 5.56 21.93
CA THR A 207 -21.58 4.25 22.20
C THR A 207 -20.64 3.26 22.88
N HIS A 208 -19.33 3.51 22.89
CA HIS A 208 -18.35 2.64 23.55
C HIS A 208 -18.09 3.12 24.97
N LYS A 209 -18.08 2.20 25.95
CA LYS A 209 -17.86 2.53 27.38
C LYS A 209 -16.55 3.29 27.65
N THR A 210 -15.51 3.01 26.85
CA THR A 210 -14.20 3.69 26.95
C THR A 210 -14.16 5.04 26.23
N GLY A 211 -15.23 5.42 25.53
CA GLY A 211 -15.28 6.62 24.68
C GLY A 211 -14.58 6.47 23.32
N TYR A 212 -14.02 5.29 23.00
CA TYR A 212 -13.26 5.07 21.77
C TYR A 212 -13.65 3.76 21.05
N SER A 213 -13.66 3.82 19.72
CA SER A 213 -13.72 2.68 18.82
C SER A 213 -12.35 2.47 18.17
N VAL A 214 -11.75 1.30 18.36
CA VAL A 214 -10.45 0.94 17.77
C VAL A 214 -10.67 0.33 16.39
N ARG A 215 -9.96 0.84 15.38
CA ARG A 215 -10.03 0.34 14.00
C ARG A 215 -8.65 -0.07 13.51
N LEU A 216 -8.63 -1.23 12.86
CA LEU A 216 -7.47 -1.76 12.14
C LEU A 216 -7.76 -1.67 10.65
N GLU A 217 -7.03 -0.81 9.96
CA GLU A 217 -7.20 -0.60 8.52
C GLU A 217 -5.94 -1.00 7.74
N PHE A 218 -6.10 -1.87 6.75
CA PHE A 218 -5.09 -2.09 5.72
C PHE A 218 -5.55 -1.45 4.41
N SER A 219 -4.66 -0.70 3.76
CA SER A 219 -4.97 -0.10 2.45
C SER A 219 -3.78 -0.12 1.49
N LEU A 220 -4.13 -0.13 0.19
CA LEU A 220 -3.22 -0.03 -0.95
C LEU A 220 -3.80 0.98 -1.94
N LYS A 221 -2.96 1.88 -2.44
CA LYS A 221 -3.34 2.88 -3.44
C LYS A 221 -2.47 2.75 -4.66
N GLN A 222 -3.07 2.70 -5.84
CA GLN A 222 -2.34 2.52 -7.09
C GLN A 222 -3.06 3.16 -8.27
N ASN A 223 -2.29 3.52 -9.31
CA ASN A 223 -2.86 4.02 -10.56
C ASN A 223 -3.49 2.87 -11.37
N ASP A 224 -2.84 1.70 -11.37
CA ASP A 224 -3.35 0.51 -12.01
C ASP A 224 -4.40 -0.20 -11.14
N ALA A 225 -5.57 -0.43 -11.72
CA ALA A 225 -6.67 -1.09 -11.05
C ALA A 225 -6.49 -2.61 -10.93
N VAL A 226 -5.73 -3.24 -11.85
CA VAL A 226 -5.68 -4.70 -12.00
C VAL A 226 -5.24 -5.38 -10.70
N PRO A 227 -4.11 -5.00 -10.07
CA PRO A 227 -3.67 -5.66 -8.85
C PRO A 227 -4.67 -5.49 -7.69
N LEU A 228 -5.33 -4.34 -7.58
CA LEU A 228 -6.29 -4.07 -6.52
C LEU A 228 -7.62 -4.80 -6.73
N LYS A 229 -8.08 -4.94 -7.98
CA LYS A 229 -9.24 -5.78 -8.33
C LYS A 229 -8.97 -7.24 -8.04
N LEU A 230 -7.79 -7.74 -8.40
CA LEU A 230 -7.38 -9.12 -8.13
C LEU A 230 -7.32 -9.39 -6.62
N LEU A 231 -6.70 -8.49 -5.84
CA LEU A 231 -6.70 -8.59 -4.37
C LEU A 231 -8.12 -8.62 -3.80
N TYR A 232 -8.99 -7.71 -4.24
CA TYR A 232 -10.40 -7.68 -3.80
C TYR A 232 -11.13 -8.99 -4.13
N ASN A 233 -10.94 -9.54 -5.34
CA ASN A 233 -11.57 -10.78 -5.77
C ASN A 233 -11.06 -12.02 -5.01
N THR A 234 -9.78 -12.03 -4.64
CA THR A 234 -9.17 -13.13 -3.87
C THR A 234 -9.56 -13.07 -2.40
N VAL A 235 -9.56 -11.89 -1.79
CA VAL A 235 -9.92 -11.71 -0.37
C VAL A 235 -11.44 -11.74 -0.15
N LYS A 236 -12.23 -11.30 -1.14
CA LYS A 236 -13.69 -11.15 -1.11
C LYS A 236 -14.21 -10.33 0.08
N MET A 237 -13.36 -9.48 0.64
CA MET A 237 -13.66 -8.58 1.76
C MET A 237 -12.89 -7.27 1.62
N GLY A 238 -13.37 -6.24 2.32
CA GLY A 238 -12.88 -4.87 2.17
C GLY A 238 -13.69 -4.11 1.13
N ASN A 239 -13.17 -2.97 0.70
CA ASN A 239 -13.78 -2.09 -0.28
C ASN A 239 -12.76 -1.73 -1.35
N LEU A 240 -13.23 -1.68 -2.59
CA LEU A 240 -12.48 -1.15 -3.72
C LEU A 240 -13.17 0.15 -4.17
N SER A 241 -12.40 1.22 -4.29
CA SER A 241 -12.90 2.53 -4.70
C SER A 241 -11.90 3.22 -5.62
N GLN A 242 -12.38 4.15 -6.44
CA GLN A 242 -11.54 5.03 -7.23
C GLN A 242 -11.77 6.48 -6.79
N TYR A 243 -10.69 7.22 -6.55
CA TYR A 243 -10.76 8.65 -6.28
C TYR A 243 -11.01 9.43 -7.57
N SER A 244 -11.50 10.66 -7.45
CA SER A 244 -11.68 11.57 -8.60
C SER A 244 -10.39 11.85 -9.37
N SER A 245 -9.22 11.68 -8.74
CA SER A 245 -7.91 11.75 -9.38
C SER A 245 -7.57 10.57 -10.28
N GLY A 246 -8.42 9.54 -10.35
CA GLY A 246 -8.18 8.30 -11.07
C GLY A 246 -7.43 7.22 -10.27
N ILE A 247 -6.90 7.55 -9.09
CA ILE A 247 -6.18 6.62 -8.21
C ILE A 247 -7.16 5.60 -7.61
N TRP A 248 -6.86 4.33 -7.76
CA TRP A 248 -7.59 3.23 -7.14
C TRP A 248 -7.11 2.97 -5.72
N CYS A 249 -8.03 2.52 -4.86
CA CYS A 249 -7.78 2.26 -3.46
C CYS A 249 -8.51 0.99 -3.03
N TYR A 250 -7.74 -0.02 -2.61
CA TYR A 250 -8.24 -1.13 -1.81
C TYR A 250 -8.11 -0.77 -0.34
N LYS A 251 -9.17 -0.96 0.43
CA LYS A 251 -9.20 -0.67 1.86
C LYS A 251 -10.01 -1.71 2.62
N SER A 252 -9.43 -2.29 3.66
CA SER A 252 -10.12 -3.20 4.57
C SER A 252 -10.04 -2.69 6.00
N SER A 253 -11.18 -2.67 6.70
CA SER A 253 -11.29 -2.23 8.11
C SER A 253 -11.92 -3.28 9.02
N GLY A 254 -12.33 -4.43 8.46
CA GLY A 254 -12.97 -5.51 9.20
C GLY A 254 -11.95 -6.42 9.87
N PHE A 255 -12.22 -6.85 11.11
CA PHE A 255 -11.33 -7.71 11.87
C PHE A 255 -11.13 -9.10 11.24
N LYS A 256 -12.11 -9.65 10.51
CA LYS A 256 -11.93 -10.90 9.75
C LYS A 256 -10.88 -10.73 8.65
N THR A 257 -10.91 -9.61 7.92
CA THR A 257 -9.92 -9.29 6.90
C THR A 257 -8.55 -9.02 7.53
N ALA A 258 -8.51 -8.34 8.67
CA ALA A 258 -7.27 -8.16 9.43
C ALA A 258 -6.63 -9.52 9.80
N ALA A 259 -7.43 -10.49 10.28
CA ALA A 259 -6.94 -11.83 10.60
C ALA A 259 -6.32 -12.55 9.38
N LEU A 260 -7.02 -12.51 8.25
CA LEU A 260 -6.56 -13.10 6.99
C LEU A 260 -5.24 -12.47 6.53
N LEU A 261 -5.16 -11.14 6.53
CA LEU A 261 -3.93 -10.42 6.14
C LEU A 261 -2.80 -10.68 7.13
N ILE A 262 -3.08 -10.78 8.43
CA ILE A 262 -2.07 -11.12 9.43
C ILE A 262 -1.48 -12.50 9.15
N ASN A 263 -2.32 -13.51 8.88
CA ASN A 263 -1.85 -14.85 8.54
C ASN A 263 -0.96 -14.86 7.28
N TYR A 264 -1.33 -14.06 6.28
CA TYR A 264 -0.49 -13.86 5.09
C TYR A 264 0.87 -13.27 5.47
N PHE A 265 0.92 -12.14 6.17
CA PHE A 265 2.18 -11.45 6.49
C PHE A 265 3.03 -12.14 7.59
N ASP A 266 2.43 -13.02 8.40
CA ASP A 266 3.15 -13.92 9.32
C ASP A 266 3.94 -14.98 8.52
N THR A 267 3.45 -15.34 7.33
CA THR A 267 4.08 -16.32 6.42
C THR A 267 5.04 -15.65 5.41
N TYR A 268 4.58 -14.55 4.81
CA TYR A 268 5.26 -13.77 3.78
C TYR A 268 5.63 -12.41 4.35
N ASN A 269 6.78 -12.35 5.01
CA ASN A 269 7.13 -11.20 5.84
C ASN A 269 7.43 -9.93 5.01
N LEU A 270 7.06 -8.79 5.58
CA LEU A 270 7.53 -7.47 5.15
C LEU A 270 8.94 -7.18 5.67
N PHE A 271 9.51 -6.05 5.23
CA PHE A 271 10.83 -5.60 5.62
C PHE A 271 10.82 -4.17 6.19
N ALA A 272 11.91 -3.81 6.87
CA ALA A 272 12.20 -2.45 7.35
C ALA A 272 11.03 -1.80 8.13
N GLY A 273 10.75 -0.51 7.89
CA GLY A 273 9.74 0.25 8.63
C GLY A 273 8.32 -0.30 8.45
N LYS A 274 8.01 -0.84 7.27
CA LYS A 274 6.70 -1.46 7.00
C LYS A 274 6.45 -2.68 7.87
N TYR A 275 7.48 -3.51 8.09
CA TYR A 275 7.39 -4.64 9.02
C TYR A 275 7.08 -4.19 10.45
N VAL A 276 7.70 -3.11 10.92
CA VAL A 276 7.40 -2.54 12.25
C VAL A 276 5.93 -2.09 12.36
N ASN A 277 5.38 -1.46 11.33
CA ASN A 277 3.97 -1.05 11.32
C ASN A 277 3.01 -2.26 11.31
N TYR A 278 3.35 -3.29 10.53
CA TYR A 278 2.64 -4.56 10.56
C TYR A 278 2.66 -5.22 11.96
N LEU A 279 3.82 -5.25 12.64
CA LEU A 279 3.93 -5.82 13.98
C LEU A 279 3.05 -5.09 15.01
N LYS A 280 2.95 -3.75 14.91
CA LYS A 280 2.02 -2.96 15.74
C LYS A 280 0.57 -3.32 15.44
N PHE A 281 0.23 -3.43 14.16
CA PHE A 281 -1.12 -3.79 13.70
C PHE A 281 -1.53 -5.16 14.24
N ARG A 282 -0.65 -6.16 14.10
CA ARG A 282 -0.80 -7.52 14.65
C ARG A 282 -0.96 -7.50 16.17
N LYS A 283 -0.13 -6.73 16.89
CA LYS A 283 -0.22 -6.60 18.35
C LYS A 283 -1.56 -6.03 18.80
N VAL A 284 -2.07 -5.01 18.13
CA VAL A 284 -3.38 -4.44 18.46
C VAL A 284 -4.51 -5.41 18.12
N TYR A 285 -4.38 -6.21 17.06
CA TYR A 285 -5.33 -7.30 16.78
C TYR A 285 -5.43 -8.31 17.94
N ILE A 286 -4.30 -8.73 18.51
CA ILE A 286 -4.28 -9.60 19.70
C ILE A 286 -4.96 -8.92 20.90
N MET A 287 -4.69 -7.64 21.11
CA MET A 287 -5.36 -6.89 22.18
C MET A 287 -6.88 -6.81 21.98
N ILE A 288 -7.35 -6.75 20.72
CA ILE A 288 -8.77 -6.71 20.40
C ILE A 288 -9.43 -8.07 20.68
N THR A 289 -8.82 -9.16 20.20
CA THR A 289 -9.32 -10.52 20.40
C THR A 289 -9.35 -10.91 21.88
N ASN A 290 -8.41 -10.41 22.68
CA ASN A 290 -8.39 -10.56 24.14
C ASN A 290 -9.30 -9.56 24.90
N GLY A 291 -10.16 -8.81 24.22
CA GLY A 291 -11.10 -7.87 24.85
C GLY A 291 -10.47 -6.60 25.48
N ARG A 292 -9.14 -6.43 25.42
CA ARG A 292 -8.43 -5.32 26.08
C ARG A 292 -8.83 -3.94 25.59
N HIS A 293 -9.28 -3.84 24.34
CA HIS A 293 -9.80 -2.58 23.76
C HIS A 293 -11.07 -2.05 24.46
N LEU A 294 -11.74 -2.87 25.29
CA LEU A 294 -12.90 -2.48 26.10
C LEU A 294 -12.53 -1.89 27.47
N GLU A 295 -11.23 -1.86 27.80
CA GLU A 295 -10.71 -1.31 29.05
C GLU A 295 -9.97 0.02 28.81
N ASN A 296 -10.12 1.00 29.70
CA ASN A 296 -9.41 2.29 29.60
C ASN A 296 -7.87 2.11 29.57
N LYS A 297 -7.33 1.18 30.37
CA LYS A 297 -5.90 0.83 30.35
C LYS A 297 -5.48 0.29 28.98
N GLY A 298 -6.30 -0.55 28.36
CA GLY A 298 -6.05 -1.09 27.03
C GLY A 298 -6.10 -0.02 25.95
N ILE A 299 -7.06 0.91 26.00
CA ILE A 299 -7.11 2.07 25.09
C ILE A 299 -5.85 2.92 25.18
N THR A 300 -5.40 3.27 26.39
CA THR A 300 -4.14 4.02 26.58
C THR A 300 -2.96 3.29 25.97
N LYS A 301 -2.89 1.97 26.14
CA LYS A 301 -1.82 1.16 25.57
C LYS A 301 -1.89 1.09 24.04
N ILE A 302 -3.08 0.93 23.45
CA ILE A 302 -3.29 0.94 21.99
C ILE A 302 -2.89 2.30 21.41
N LYS A 303 -3.29 3.40 22.05
CA LYS A 303 -2.89 4.76 21.64
C LYS A 303 -1.37 4.91 21.62
N SER A 304 -0.68 4.43 22.65
CA SER A 304 0.79 4.43 22.70
C SER A 304 1.44 3.59 21.60
N ILE A 305 0.86 2.42 21.27
CA ILE A 305 1.36 1.56 20.18
C ILE A 305 1.18 2.27 18.83
N ALA A 306 0.04 2.91 18.59
CA ALA A 306 -0.28 3.59 17.35
C ALA A 306 0.61 4.82 17.09
N THR A 307 1.02 5.55 18.14
CA THR A 307 1.85 6.76 18.00
C THR A 307 3.35 6.49 17.95
N LYS A 308 3.83 5.40 18.56
CA LYS A 308 5.27 5.11 18.65
C LYS A 308 5.86 4.87 17.26
N GLY A 309 6.68 5.80 16.76
CA GLY A 309 7.39 5.67 15.48
C GLY A 309 6.64 6.13 14.23
N SER A 310 5.51 6.84 14.37
CA SER A 310 4.93 7.61 13.26
C SER A 310 5.71 8.91 13.09
N SER A 311 6.80 8.88 12.33
CA SER A 311 7.31 10.12 11.75
C SER A 311 6.36 10.53 10.62
N GLU A 312 5.66 11.66 10.81
CA GLU A 312 4.69 12.31 9.90
C GLU A 312 3.31 11.62 9.87
N THR A 313 2.32 12.06 10.64
CA THR A 313 1.54 13.28 10.35
C THR A 313 0.85 13.80 11.61
N SER A 314 0.81 15.12 11.68
CA SER A 314 0.24 15.98 12.72
C SER A 314 -1.06 15.49 13.34
N THR A 315 -1.03 15.42 14.66
CA THR A 315 -2.16 15.73 15.53
C THR A 315 -2.61 17.15 15.18
N GLN A 316 -3.79 17.30 14.60
CA GLN A 316 -4.59 18.50 14.82
C GLN A 316 -5.92 18.01 15.38
N GLU A 317 -6.03 18.20 16.70
CA GLU A 317 -7.32 18.30 17.36
C GLU A 317 -8.01 19.55 16.83
N VAL A 318 -9.22 19.38 16.29
CA VAL A 318 -10.34 20.31 16.42
C VAL A 318 -11.54 19.48 16.80
#